data_AF-A0A094KXT9-F1
#
_entry.id   AF-A0A094KXT9-F1
#
_cell.length_a   1.000
_cell.length_b   1.000
_cell.length_c   1.000
_cell.angle_alpha   90.00
_cell.angle_beta   90.00
_cell.angle_gamma   90.00
#
_symmetry.space_group_name_H-M   'P 1'
#
loop_
_entity.id
_entity.type
_entity.pdbx_description
1 polymer ?
#
loop_
_entity_poly.entity_id
_entity_poly.type
_entity_poly.pdbx_seq_one_letter_code
_entity_poly.pdbx_strand_id
1 'polypeptide(L)'
;EWLMDWSWSLDGLRDFIATGIQSFRDCDATALAAVACLLVLFVWYCYHVGREQPRAYATVNALMQSAEANGMQNGIHKGIREQGRYLNSRPSIQKPEVFFLPDLPTMPYFSRDAQKHDVELLERNFQTILCEFETLYKAFSNCSLPQGWKMNSTPSGEWFTFYLVNQGMCVPRNCRRCPRTYRLLGNLRTCIGNNVFGNACISVLSPGTVIAEHYGPTNIRIRCHLG
;
A
#
# COMPACT_ATOMS: atom_id res chain seq x y z
N GLU A 1 58.35 31.96 -14.32
CA GLU A 1 57.85 31.03 -15.37
C GLU A 1 56.50 30.39 -15.07
N TRP A 2 56.00 30.35 -13.82
CA TRP A 2 54.69 29.74 -13.50
C TRP A 2 53.43 30.61 -13.76
N LEU A 3 53.59 31.90 -14.08
CA LEU A 3 52.44 32.82 -14.27
C LEU A 3 51.96 32.92 -15.73
N MET A 4 52.76 32.46 -16.71
CA MET A 4 52.37 32.51 -18.13
C MET A 4 51.52 31.30 -18.53
N ASP A 5 51.81 30.11 -18.00
CA ASP A 5 51.04 28.88 -18.27
C ASP A 5 49.58 28.93 -17.78
N TRP A 6 49.31 29.68 -16.70
CA TRP A 6 47.96 29.79 -16.16
C TRP A 6 47.03 30.65 -17.04
N SER A 7 47.58 31.62 -17.77
CA SER A 7 46.81 32.45 -18.70
C SER A 7 46.26 31.66 -19.88
N TRP A 8 47.06 30.74 -20.43
CA TRP A 8 46.66 29.85 -21.53
C TRP A 8 45.57 28.85 -21.13
N SER A 9 45.56 28.40 -19.89
CA SER A 9 44.52 27.49 -19.37
C SER A 9 43.16 28.16 -19.19
N LEU A 10 43.14 29.43 -18.76
CA LEU A 10 41.90 30.19 -18.57
C LEU A 10 41.28 30.65 -19.90
N ASP A 11 42.10 31.05 -20.87
CA ASP A 11 41.62 31.39 -22.21
C ASP A 11 41.08 30.14 -22.94
N GLY A 12 41.76 28.99 -22.80
CA GLY A 12 41.26 27.71 -23.32
C GLY A 12 39.95 27.26 -22.68
N LEU A 13 39.76 27.49 -21.37
CA LEU A 13 38.50 27.21 -20.67
C LEU A 13 37.38 28.15 -21.12
N ARG A 14 37.69 29.43 -21.35
CA ARG A 14 36.74 30.43 -21.85
C ARG A 14 36.28 30.08 -23.27
N ASP A 15 37.19 29.68 -24.15
CA ASP A 15 36.85 29.28 -25.52
C ASP A 15 36.06 27.97 -25.55
N PHE A 16 36.37 27.02 -24.65
CA PHE A 16 35.57 25.81 -24.49
C PHE A 16 34.14 26.09 -24.00
N ILE A 17 33.99 27.01 -23.03
CA ILE A 17 32.68 27.45 -22.54
C ILE A 17 31.92 28.23 -23.64
N ALA A 18 32.58 29.12 -24.36
CA ALA A 18 31.98 29.87 -25.46
C ALA A 18 31.51 28.94 -26.60
N THR A 19 32.32 27.91 -26.93
CA THR A 19 31.98 26.89 -27.93
C THR A 19 30.84 25.99 -27.44
N GLY A 20 30.79 25.67 -26.14
CA GLY A 20 29.69 24.92 -25.52
C GLY A 20 28.36 25.70 -25.51
N ILE A 21 28.40 27.00 -25.23
CA ILE A 21 27.24 27.91 -25.29
C ILE A 21 26.77 28.08 -26.75
N GLN A 22 27.70 28.15 -27.71
CA GLN A 22 27.36 28.25 -29.13
C GLN A 22 26.72 26.95 -29.67
N SER A 23 27.23 25.79 -29.22
CA SER A 23 26.67 24.46 -29.55
C SER A 23 25.27 24.23 -28.94
N PHE A 24 24.96 24.88 -27.82
CA PHE A 24 23.61 24.89 -27.23
C PHE A 24 22.64 25.77 -28.03
N ARG A 25 23.12 26.91 -28.57
CA ARG A 25 22.32 27.86 -29.37
C ARG A 25 21.86 27.30 -30.71
N ASP A 26 22.62 26.40 -31.32
CA ASP A 26 22.33 25.86 -32.65
C ASP A 26 21.33 24.68 -32.63
N CYS A 27 20.90 24.21 -31.44
CA CYS A 27 19.96 23.10 -31.25
C CYS A 27 18.63 23.50 -30.54
N ASP A 28 18.38 24.80 -30.34
CA ASP A 28 17.71 25.27 -29.12
C ASP A 28 16.16 25.42 -29.17
N ALA A 29 15.49 25.34 -30.32
CA ALA A 29 14.02 25.50 -30.32
C ALA A 29 13.28 24.18 -30.12
N THR A 30 13.65 23.14 -30.87
CA THR A 30 12.94 21.86 -30.91
C THR A 30 13.31 20.95 -29.75
N ALA A 31 14.57 20.95 -29.31
CA ALA A 31 15.01 20.18 -28.15
C ALA A 31 14.44 20.75 -26.84
N LEU A 32 14.48 22.08 -26.66
CA LEU A 32 13.83 22.73 -25.52
C LEU A 32 12.31 22.52 -25.53
N ALA A 33 11.67 22.59 -26.70
CA ALA A 33 10.24 22.30 -26.81
C ALA A 33 9.92 20.84 -26.45
N ALA A 34 10.75 19.87 -26.84
CA ALA A 34 10.57 18.47 -26.48
C ALA A 34 10.74 18.23 -24.97
N VAL A 35 11.77 18.82 -24.35
CA VAL A 35 12.00 18.74 -22.89
C VAL A 35 10.87 19.42 -22.13
N ALA A 36 10.43 20.60 -22.56
CA ALA A 36 9.28 21.30 -21.97
C ALA A 36 7.99 20.47 -22.08
N CYS A 37 7.76 19.83 -23.24
CA CYS A 37 6.60 18.96 -23.45
C CYS A 37 6.64 17.73 -22.53
N LEU A 38 7.81 17.10 -22.38
CA LEU A 38 7.99 15.98 -21.44
C LEU A 38 7.80 16.40 -19.99
N LEU A 39 8.27 17.59 -19.59
CA LEU A 39 8.04 18.15 -18.25
C LEU A 39 6.56 18.44 -18.00
N VAL A 40 5.83 18.99 -18.97
CA VAL A 40 4.39 19.23 -18.87
C VAL A 40 3.64 17.91 -18.75
N LEU A 41 3.99 16.90 -19.55
CA LEU A 41 3.40 15.55 -19.46
C LEU A 41 3.72 14.87 -18.12
N PHE A 42 4.94 15.04 -17.59
CA PHE A 42 5.34 14.53 -16.29
C PHE A 42 4.57 15.21 -15.16
N VAL A 43 4.44 16.53 -15.16
CA VAL A 43 3.65 17.29 -14.18
C VAL A 43 2.17 16.93 -14.29
N TRP A 44 1.63 16.80 -15.51
CA TRP A 44 0.26 16.34 -15.74
C TRP A 44 0.05 14.91 -15.24
N TYR A 45 0.99 14.00 -15.48
CA TYR A 45 0.97 12.64 -14.96
C TYR A 45 1.02 12.61 -13.43
N CYS A 46 1.95 13.34 -12.81
CA CYS A 46 2.05 13.47 -11.35
C CYS A 46 0.78 14.09 -10.74
N TYR A 47 0.18 15.08 -11.41
CA TYR A 47 -1.06 15.70 -10.99
C TYR A 47 -2.27 14.76 -11.15
N HIS A 48 -2.41 14.08 -12.29
CA HIS A 48 -3.52 13.17 -12.55
C HIS A 48 -3.45 11.91 -11.68
N VAL A 49 -2.28 11.29 -11.59
CA VAL A 49 -2.03 10.13 -10.72
C VAL A 49 -2.06 10.54 -9.23
N GLY A 50 -1.59 11.75 -8.91
CA GLY A 50 -1.71 12.32 -7.56
C GLY A 50 -3.15 12.66 -7.16
N ARG A 51 -4.02 13.02 -8.11
CA ARG A 51 -5.47 13.21 -7.89
C ARG A 51 -6.24 11.90 -7.77
N GLU A 52 -5.66 10.79 -8.18
CA GLU A 52 -6.14 9.44 -7.86
C GLU A 52 -5.66 8.94 -6.49
N GLN A 53 -5.07 9.81 -5.64
CA GLN A 53 -5.12 9.52 -4.21
C GLN A 53 -6.59 9.42 -3.80
N PRO A 54 -7.01 8.32 -3.14
CA PRO A 54 -8.31 8.29 -2.50
C PRO A 54 -8.35 9.51 -1.58
N ARG A 55 -9.34 10.38 -1.79
CA ARG A 55 -9.63 11.56 -0.97
C ARG A 55 -9.17 11.27 0.46
N ALA A 56 -8.18 12.02 0.94
CA ALA A 56 -7.76 11.99 2.33
C ALA A 56 -9.04 11.95 3.17
N TYR A 57 -9.25 10.82 3.84
CA TYR A 57 -10.49 10.47 4.50
C TYR A 57 -10.81 11.56 5.52
N ALA A 58 -11.67 12.51 5.13
CA ALA A 58 -12.16 13.59 5.98
C ALA A 58 -12.75 13.05 7.30
N THR A 59 -13.14 11.78 7.30
CA THR A 59 -13.62 11.03 8.46
C THR A 59 -12.59 10.89 9.58
N VAL A 60 -11.28 10.78 9.30
CA VAL A 60 -10.27 10.58 10.36
C VAL A 60 -10.07 11.86 11.17
N ASN A 61 -10.02 13.02 10.50
CA ASN A 61 -9.96 14.31 11.19
C ASN A 61 -11.28 14.62 11.92
N ALA A 62 -12.43 14.20 11.39
CA ALA A 62 -13.73 14.36 12.06
C ALA A 62 -13.88 13.44 13.29
N LEU A 63 -13.33 12.22 13.26
CA LEU A 63 -13.30 11.30 14.41
C LEU A 63 -12.32 11.73 15.51
N MET A 64 -11.23 12.43 15.16
CA MET A 64 -10.30 12.97 16.16
C MET A 64 -10.85 14.18 16.93
N GLN A 65 -11.95 14.79 16.48
CA GLN A 65 -12.54 15.99 17.11
C GLN A 65 -13.72 15.69 18.04
N SER A 66 -14.16 14.42 18.17
CA SER A 66 -15.23 14.03 19.10
C SER A 66 -14.68 13.73 20.50
N ALA A 67 -15.51 13.84 21.55
CA ALA A 67 -15.13 13.59 22.94
C ALA A 67 -14.57 12.16 23.21
N GLU A 68 -14.76 11.22 22.26
CA GLU A 68 -14.18 9.87 22.26
C GLU A 68 -12.67 9.87 21.99
N ALA A 69 -12.13 10.91 21.35
CA ALA A 69 -10.71 11.04 21.02
C ALA A 69 -9.82 11.14 22.27
N ASN A 70 -10.30 11.74 23.36
CA ASN A 70 -9.57 11.81 24.63
C ASN A 70 -9.43 10.42 25.29
N GLY A 71 -10.49 9.58 25.21
CA GLY A 71 -10.46 8.20 25.68
C GLY A 71 -9.53 7.32 24.85
N MET A 72 -9.54 7.51 23.53
CA MET A 72 -8.68 6.80 22.60
C MET A 72 -7.20 7.20 22.74
N GLN A 73 -6.89 8.49 22.95
CA GLN A 73 -5.53 8.95 23.27
C GLN A 73 -5.02 8.34 24.58
N ASN A 74 -5.84 8.34 25.64
CA ASN A 74 -5.48 7.72 26.91
C ASN A 74 -5.26 6.20 26.78
N GLY A 75 -6.07 5.51 25.97
CA GLY A 75 -5.91 4.10 25.63
C GLY A 75 -4.63 3.81 24.84
N ILE A 76 -4.27 4.68 23.90
CA ILE A 76 -3.01 4.58 23.14
C ILE A 76 -1.81 4.76 24.07
N HIS A 77 -1.82 5.77 24.95
CA HIS A 77 -0.77 5.98 25.94
C HIS A 77 -0.63 4.79 26.89
N LYS A 78 -1.76 4.22 27.35
CA LYS A 78 -1.78 3.00 28.18
C LYS A 78 -1.23 1.79 27.40
N GLY A 79 -1.63 1.61 26.15
CA GLY A 79 -1.16 0.52 25.29
C GLY A 79 0.34 0.56 25.02
N ILE A 80 0.89 1.76 24.77
CA ILE A 80 2.34 1.96 24.62
C ILE A 80 3.07 1.63 25.94
N ARG A 81 2.54 2.08 27.08
CA ARG A 81 3.18 1.88 28.40
C ARG A 81 3.12 0.43 28.89
N GLU A 82 2.09 -0.33 28.51
CA GLU A 82 1.79 -1.65 29.10
C GLU A 82 2.10 -2.83 28.17
N GLN A 83 2.68 -2.61 26.98
CA GLN A 83 3.05 -3.69 26.04
C GLN A 83 3.82 -4.84 26.72
N GLY A 84 4.81 -4.53 27.57
CA GLY A 84 5.62 -5.53 28.25
C GLY A 84 4.85 -6.41 29.25
N ARG A 85 3.71 -5.97 29.78
CA ARG A 85 2.90 -6.76 30.73
C ARG A 85 1.99 -7.76 30.02
N TYR A 86 1.49 -7.43 28.83
CA TYR A 86 0.57 -8.29 28.07
C TYR A 86 1.30 -9.36 27.24
N LEU A 87 2.60 -9.19 26.99
CA LEU A 87 3.43 -10.20 26.31
C LEU A 87 3.76 -11.43 27.19
N ASN A 88 3.47 -11.38 28.50
CA ASN A 88 3.75 -12.46 29.45
C ASN A 88 2.53 -13.37 29.73
N SER A 89 2.60 -14.58 29.17
CA SER A 89 2.13 -15.89 29.68
C SER A 89 0.74 -16.03 30.33
N ARG A 90 -0.33 -15.80 29.57
CA ARG A 90 -1.61 -16.54 29.74
C ARG A 90 -2.17 -16.97 28.39
N PRO A 91 -2.92 -18.10 28.30
CA PRO A 91 -3.70 -18.40 27.12
C PRO A 91 -4.70 -17.26 26.91
N SER A 92 -4.46 -16.47 25.89
CA SER A 92 -5.30 -15.35 25.50
C SER A 92 -5.81 -15.65 24.11
N ILE A 93 -7.08 -15.32 23.86
CA ILE A 93 -7.71 -15.43 22.54
C ILE A 93 -7.01 -14.59 21.46
N GLN A 94 -6.09 -13.71 21.86
CA GLN A 94 -5.19 -12.95 20.99
C GLN A 94 -3.79 -12.85 21.61
N LYS A 95 -2.75 -12.92 20.78
CA LYS A 95 -1.35 -12.73 21.18
C LYS A 95 -0.61 -11.85 20.16
N PRO A 96 -0.90 -10.54 20.10
CA PRO A 96 -0.20 -9.65 19.18
C PRO A 96 1.22 -9.36 19.64
N GLU A 97 2.17 -9.53 18.74
CA GLU A 97 3.61 -9.38 19.02
C GLU A 97 4.15 -7.98 18.69
N VAL A 98 3.43 -7.20 17.88
CA VAL A 98 3.88 -5.87 17.41
C VAL A 98 3.12 -4.74 18.11
N PHE A 99 1.80 -4.82 18.17
CA PHE A 99 1.01 -3.75 18.79
C PHE A 99 -0.26 -4.24 19.46
N PHE A 100 -0.39 -3.95 20.75
CA PHE A 100 -1.58 -4.23 21.55
C PHE A 100 -2.20 -2.93 22.06
N LEU A 101 -3.50 -2.74 21.78
CA LEU A 101 -4.32 -1.68 22.36
C LEU A 101 -5.25 -2.29 23.43
N PRO A 102 -5.09 -1.94 24.72
CA PRO A 102 -5.95 -2.47 25.78
C PRO A 102 -7.40 -2.03 25.62
N ASP A 103 -8.28 -2.77 26.30
CA ASP A 103 -9.70 -2.42 26.48
C ASP A 103 -10.54 -2.41 25.17
N LEU A 104 -10.01 -2.99 24.09
CA LEU A 104 -10.78 -3.27 22.88
C LEU A 104 -11.71 -4.48 23.06
N PRO A 105 -12.93 -4.45 22.47
CA PRO A 105 -13.78 -5.63 22.37
C PRO A 105 -13.00 -6.78 21.75
N THR A 106 -12.92 -7.90 22.46
CA THR A 106 -12.14 -9.06 22.01
C THR A 106 -13.04 -10.27 21.83
N MET A 107 -13.12 -10.77 20.59
CA MET A 107 -13.84 -11.98 20.23
C MET A 107 -13.09 -12.69 19.08
N PRO A 108 -13.08 -14.03 19.04
CA PRO A 108 -12.46 -14.77 17.93
C PRO A 108 -13.22 -14.60 16.61
N TYR A 109 -14.54 -14.41 16.68
CA TYR A 109 -15.41 -14.17 15.55
C TYR A 109 -16.33 -13.00 15.83
N PHE A 110 -16.52 -12.14 14.83
CA PHE A 110 -17.42 -10.99 14.89
C PHE A 110 -18.65 -11.27 14.03
N SER A 111 -19.82 -10.84 14.50
CA SER A 111 -21.05 -10.87 13.69
C SER A 111 -20.88 -10.00 12.44
N ARG A 112 -21.57 -10.37 11.35
CA ARG A 112 -21.67 -9.54 10.14
C ARG A 112 -22.15 -8.12 10.44
N ASP A 113 -22.96 -7.95 11.47
CA ASP A 113 -23.51 -6.65 11.87
C ASP A 113 -22.44 -5.70 12.40
N ALA A 114 -21.29 -6.21 12.87
CA ALA A 114 -20.18 -5.39 13.33
C ALA A 114 -19.60 -4.52 12.20
N GLN A 115 -19.70 -4.97 10.95
CA GLN A 115 -19.24 -4.25 9.75
C GLN A 115 -20.26 -4.32 8.61
N LYS A 116 -21.55 -4.15 8.93
CA LYS A 116 -22.68 -4.40 8.02
C LYS A 116 -22.53 -3.74 6.64
N HIS A 117 -22.14 -2.45 6.62
CA HIS A 117 -21.98 -1.72 5.36
C HIS A 117 -20.94 -2.35 4.44
N ASP A 118 -19.76 -2.65 4.97
CA ASP A 118 -18.63 -3.18 4.22
C ASP A 118 -18.92 -4.61 3.75
N VAL A 119 -19.52 -5.43 4.62
CA VAL A 119 -19.96 -6.79 4.29
C VAL A 119 -20.97 -6.78 3.14
N GLU A 120 -22.06 -6.01 3.26
CA GLU A 120 -23.08 -5.96 2.22
C GLU A 120 -22.53 -5.39 0.90
N LEU A 121 -21.61 -4.42 0.97
CA LEU A 121 -20.99 -3.85 -0.22
C LEU A 121 -20.13 -4.88 -0.95
N LEU A 122 -19.35 -5.68 -0.22
CA LEU A 122 -18.53 -6.77 -0.75
C LEU A 122 -19.40 -7.88 -1.36
N GLU A 123 -20.42 -8.35 -0.62
CA GLU A 123 -21.35 -9.40 -1.07
C GLU A 123 -22.06 -9.01 -2.37
N ARG A 124 -22.63 -7.79 -2.43
CA ARG A 124 -23.33 -7.29 -3.63
C ARG A 124 -22.43 -7.18 -4.85
N ASN A 125 -21.12 -7.00 -4.66
CA ASN A 125 -20.14 -6.85 -5.73
C ASN A 125 -19.29 -8.12 -5.94
N PHE A 126 -19.64 -9.24 -5.30
CA PHE A 126 -18.87 -10.48 -5.35
C PHE A 126 -18.57 -10.93 -6.79
N GLN A 127 -19.56 -10.88 -7.68
CA GLN A 127 -19.39 -11.27 -9.10
C GLN A 127 -18.33 -10.42 -9.83
N THR A 128 -18.20 -9.14 -9.46
CA THR A 128 -17.17 -8.28 -10.03
C THR A 128 -15.77 -8.70 -9.55
N ILE A 129 -15.64 -9.01 -8.26
CA ILE A 129 -14.39 -9.48 -7.65
C ILE A 129 -14.00 -10.83 -8.25
N LEU A 130 -14.96 -11.75 -8.37
CA LEU A 130 -14.78 -13.08 -8.93
C LEU A 130 -14.27 -13.02 -10.37
N CYS A 131 -14.87 -12.20 -11.22
CA CYS A 131 -14.45 -12.06 -12.62
C CYS A 131 -12.98 -11.57 -12.77
N GLU A 132 -12.58 -10.57 -11.96
CA GLU A 132 -11.18 -10.12 -11.94
C GLU A 132 -10.24 -11.19 -11.39
N PHE A 133 -10.67 -11.95 -10.37
CA PHE A 133 -9.93 -13.09 -9.85
C PHE A 133 -9.73 -14.19 -10.91
N GLU A 134 -10.77 -14.61 -11.61
CA GLU A 134 -10.69 -15.66 -12.65
C GLU A 134 -9.69 -15.29 -13.75
N THR A 135 -9.62 -14.00 -14.09
CA THR A 135 -8.64 -13.48 -15.06
C THR A 135 -7.21 -13.60 -14.53
N LEU A 136 -6.99 -13.33 -13.24
CA LEU A 136 -5.70 -13.58 -12.60
C LEU A 136 -5.37 -15.08 -12.53
N TYR A 137 -6.37 -15.90 -12.20
CA TYR A 137 -6.18 -17.33 -11.93
C TYR A 137 -5.80 -18.09 -13.20
N LYS A 138 -6.35 -17.72 -14.36
CA LYS A 138 -5.95 -18.26 -15.67
C LYS A 138 -4.45 -18.15 -15.94
N ALA A 139 -3.74 -17.20 -15.32
CA ALA A 139 -2.30 -17.05 -15.51
C ALA A 139 -1.46 -18.11 -14.79
N PHE A 140 -2.03 -18.86 -13.82
CA PHE A 140 -1.29 -19.91 -13.10
C PHE A 140 -0.96 -21.15 -13.95
N SER A 141 -1.59 -21.32 -15.13
CA SER A 141 -1.29 -22.43 -16.04
C SER A 141 0.13 -22.44 -16.60
N ASN A 142 0.93 -21.39 -16.36
CA ASN A 142 2.18 -21.12 -17.06
C ASN A 142 3.45 -21.63 -16.34
N CYS A 143 3.35 -22.71 -15.55
CA CYS A 143 4.45 -23.40 -14.84
C CYS A 143 5.34 -22.53 -13.92
N SER A 144 4.99 -21.26 -13.72
CA SER A 144 5.75 -20.27 -12.96
C SER A 144 4.78 -19.38 -12.17
N LEU A 145 5.21 -18.90 -11.01
CA LEU A 145 4.39 -18.04 -10.17
C LEU A 145 4.06 -16.75 -10.95
N PRO A 146 2.77 -16.48 -11.27
CA PRO A 146 2.45 -15.32 -12.08
C PRO A 146 2.81 -14.03 -11.36
N GLN A 147 3.19 -13.01 -12.11
CA GLN A 147 3.65 -11.76 -11.53
C GLN A 147 2.59 -11.10 -10.63
N GLY A 148 3.05 -10.60 -9.48
CA GLY A 148 2.21 -9.93 -8.47
C GLY A 148 1.70 -10.85 -7.38
N TRP A 149 1.81 -12.17 -7.56
CA TRP A 149 1.57 -13.16 -6.51
C TRP A 149 2.79 -13.33 -5.62
N LYS A 150 2.53 -13.61 -4.34
CA LYS A 150 3.52 -13.98 -3.33
C LYS A 150 3.15 -15.34 -2.75
N MET A 151 4.13 -16.23 -2.67
CA MET A 151 4.00 -17.51 -2.00
C MET A 151 4.28 -17.32 -0.49
N ASN A 152 3.39 -17.82 0.35
CA ASN A 152 3.57 -17.87 1.79
C ASN A 152 4.11 -19.25 2.20
N SER A 153 4.85 -19.30 3.30
CA SER A 153 5.35 -20.54 3.86
C SER A 153 4.23 -21.34 4.52
N THR A 154 4.14 -22.61 4.15
CA THR A 154 3.16 -23.57 4.68
C THR A 154 3.86 -24.91 4.98
N PRO A 155 3.49 -25.63 6.04
CA PRO A 155 3.98 -26.98 6.29
C PRO A 155 3.73 -27.97 5.14
N SER A 156 2.59 -27.83 4.45
CA SER A 156 2.22 -28.61 3.27
C SER A 156 1.36 -27.78 2.31
N GLY A 157 1.31 -28.19 1.05
CA GLY A 157 0.57 -27.50 -0.02
C GLY A 157 1.13 -26.11 -0.33
N GLU A 158 0.34 -25.29 -1.01
CA GLU A 158 0.76 -24.00 -1.50
C GLU A 158 -0.25 -22.91 -1.14
N TRP A 159 0.24 -21.81 -0.61
CA TRP A 159 -0.56 -20.64 -0.27
C TRP A 159 -0.05 -19.41 -1.03
N PHE A 160 -0.89 -18.87 -1.92
CA PHE A 160 -0.57 -17.70 -2.72
C PHE A 160 -1.41 -16.50 -2.31
N THR A 161 -0.80 -15.32 -2.34
CA THR A 161 -1.48 -14.04 -2.07
C THR A 161 -1.19 -13.01 -3.15
N PHE A 162 -2.22 -12.30 -3.60
CA PHE A 162 -2.12 -11.20 -4.56
C PHE A 162 -2.61 -9.92 -3.90
N TYR A 163 -1.66 -9.09 -3.44
CA TYR A 163 -1.97 -7.87 -2.70
C TYR A 163 -2.44 -6.75 -3.62
N LEU A 164 -3.57 -6.13 -3.28
CA LEU A 164 -4.00 -4.84 -3.82
C LEU A 164 -3.57 -3.71 -2.88
N VAL A 165 -3.67 -3.94 -1.58
CA VAL A 165 -3.13 -3.07 -0.52
C VAL A 165 -2.25 -3.92 0.38
N ASN A 166 -1.00 -3.52 0.58
CA ASN A 166 -0.05 -4.18 1.48
C ASN A 166 0.53 -3.14 2.44
N GLN A 167 0.35 -3.37 3.74
CA GLN A 167 0.80 -2.46 4.79
C GLN A 167 0.30 -1.02 4.60
N GLY A 168 -0.98 -0.89 4.21
CA GLY A 168 -1.67 0.39 4.00
C GLY A 168 -1.36 1.06 2.67
N MET A 169 -0.42 0.54 1.88
CA MET A 169 -0.03 1.10 0.58
C MET A 169 -0.63 0.30 -0.56
N CYS A 170 -1.16 0.98 -1.58
CA CYS A 170 -1.60 0.30 -2.79
C CYS A 170 -0.42 -0.33 -3.54
N VAL A 171 -0.66 -1.45 -4.23
CA VAL A 171 0.31 -2.09 -5.11
C VAL A 171 -0.08 -1.76 -6.54
N PRO A 172 0.46 -0.70 -7.17
CA PRO A 172 -0.15 -0.09 -8.37
C PRO A 172 -0.30 -1.06 -9.54
N ARG A 173 0.68 -1.94 -9.75
CA ARG A 173 0.62 -2.95 -10.81
C ARG A 173 -0.51 -3.95 -10.61
N ASN A 174 -0.76 -4.35 -9.37
CA ASN A 174 -1.81 -5.29 -9.03
C ASN A 174 -3.18 -4.62 -9.07
N CYS A 175 -3.29 -3.39 -8.55
CA CYS A 175 -4.52 -2.58 -8.66
C CYS A 175 -4.96 -2.37 -10.12
N ARG A 176 -4.02 -2.16 -11.05
CA ARG A 176 -4.33 -2.07 -12.49
C ARG A 176 -4.90 -3.36 -13.10
N ARG A 177 -4.65 -4.53 -12.49
CA ARG A 177 -5.21 -5.82 -12.93
C ARG A 177 -6.57 -6.11 -12.28
N CYS A 178 -6.90 -5.45 -11.18
CA CYS A 178 -8.19 -5.54 -10.50
C CYS A 178 -8.78 -4.14 -10.24
N PRO A 179 -8.99 -3.32 -11.29
CA PRO A 179 -9.39 -1.92 -11.11
C PRO A 179 -10.75 -1.77 -10.43
N ARG A 180 -11.70 -2.67 -10.68
CA ARG A 180 -13.03 -2.59 -10.08
C ARG A 180 -12.99 -3.01 -8.61
N THR A 181 -12.25 -4.08 -8.29
CA THR A 181 -12.03 -4.50 -6.90
C THR A 181 -11.29 -3.43 -6.12
N TYR A 182 -10.24 -2.83 -6.69
CA TYR A 182 -9.51 -1.76 -6.02
C TYR A 182 -10.39 -0.53 -5.75
N ARG A 183 -11.22 -0.12 -6.72
CA ARG A 183 -12.19 0.97 -6.51
C ARG A 183 -13.21 0.63 -5.42
N LEU A 184 -13.65 -0.63 -5.34
CA LEU A 184 -14.55 -1.09 -4.30
C LEU A 184 -13.95 -0.95 -2.90
N LEU A 185 -12.67 -1.28 -2.73
CA LEU A 185 -11.96 -1.11 -1.45
C LEU A 185 -11.99 0.33 -0.96
N GLY A 186 -11.90 1.31 -1.86
CA GLY A 186 -12.00 2.74 -1.53
C GLY A 186 -13.36 3.17 -0.98
N ASN A 187 -14.42 2.37 -1.19
CA ASN A 187 -15.76 2.65 -0.71
C ASN A 187 -16.07 1.97 0.64
N LEU A 188 -15.19 1.10 1.13
CA LEU A 188 -15.32 0.49 2.45
C LEU A 188 -15.06 1.52 3.54
N ARG A 189 -15.89 1.52 4.58
CA ARG A 189 -15.79 2.46 5.72
C ARG A 189 -14.66 2.09 6.67
N THR A 190 -14.31 0.81 6.74
CA THR A 190 -13.34 0.31 7.72
C THR A 190 -12.08 -0.28 7.09
N CYS A 191 -11.92 -0.13 5.77
CA CYS A 191 -10.68 -0.50 5.11
C CYS A 191 -9.53 0.35 5.64
N ILE A 192 -8.50 -0.33 6.16
CA ILE A 192 -7.34 0.31 6.77
C ILE A 192 -6.37 0.72 5.66
N GLY A 193 -6.33 2.02 5.34
CA GLY A 193 -5.34 2.64 4.46
C GLY A 193 -4.26 3.38 5.25
N ASN A 194 -3.09 3.61 4.63
CA ASN A 194 -1.96 4.39 5.19
C ASN A 194 -1.51 3.96 6.60
N ASN A 195 -1.69 2.68 6.92
CA ASN A 195 -1.31 2.08 8.19
C ASN A 195 -0.71 0.70 7.93
N VAL A 196 0.42 0.42 8.56
CA VAL A 196 1.22 -0.80 8.35
C VAL A 196 0.46 -2.10 8.63
N PHE A 197 -0.63 -2.04 9.39
CA PHE A 197 -1.49 -3.18 9.69
C PHE A 197 -2.63 -3.38 8.66
N GLY A 198 -2.79 -2.48 7.70
CA GLY A 198 -3.83 -2.56 6.67
C GLY A 198 -3.42 -3.45 5.49
N ASN A 199 -4.25 -4.43 5.15
CA ASN A 199 -4.03 -5.30 3.99
C ASN A 199 -5.35 -5.59 3.28
N ALA A 200 -5.30 -5.69 1.96
CA ALA A 200 -6.37 -6.24 1.12
C ALA A 200 -5.74 -7.05 -0.02
N CYS A 201 -6.11 -8.32 -0.11
CA CYS A 201 -5.52 -9.26 -1.06
C CYS A 201 -6.50 -10.35 -1.46
N ILE A 202 -6.26 -10.94 -2.63
CA ILE A 202 -6.80 -12.25 -2.99
C ILE A 202 -5.88 -13.31 -2.37
N SER A 203 -6.45 -14.35 -1.78
CA SER A 203 -5.72 -15.45 -1.15
C SER A 203 -6.19 -16.78 -1.71
N VAL A 204 -5.27 -17.60 -2.20
CA VAL A 204 -5.55 -18.91 -2.82
C VAL A 204 -4.79 -19.99 -2.07
N LEU A 205 -5.49 -21.08 -1.73
CA LEU A 205 -4.93 -22.27 -1.11
C LEU A 205 -5.11 -23.44 -2.06
N SER A 206 -4.02 -24.13 -2.39
CA SER A 206 -4.07 -25.37 -3.16
C SER A 206 -4.61 -26.53 -2.30
N PRO A 207 -5.18 -27.60 -2.88
CA PRO A 207 -5.57 -28.79 -2.14
C PRO A 207 -4.41 -29.35 -1.29
N GLY A 208 -4.71 -29.80 -0.07
CA GLY A 208 -3.72 -30.33 0.87
C GLY A 208 -2.88 -29.26 1.60
N THR A 209 -3.22 -27.98 1.45
CA THR A 209 -2.52 -26.90 2.16
C THR A 209 -2.86 -26.89 3.64
N VAL A 210 -1.82 -26.87 4.49
CA VAL A 210 -1.94 -26.67 5.93
C VAL A 210 -1.32 -25.32 6.27
N ILE A 211 -2.02 -24.51 7.06
CA ILE A 211 -1.49 -23.25 7.60
C ILE A 211 -1.18 -23.49 9.07
N ALA A 212 0.07 -23.21 9.49
CA ALA A 212 0.46 -23.36 10.88
C ALA A 212 -0.34 -22.41 11.79
N GLU A 213 -0.57 -22.80 13.04
CA GLU A 213 -1.21 -21.95 14.04
C GLU A 213 -0.39 -20.67 14.23
N HIS A 214 -1.05 -19.51 14.16
CA HIS A 214 -0.39 -18.22 14.30
C HIS A 214 -1.37 -17.15 14.78
N TYR A 215 -0.82 -16.09 15.38
CA TYR A 215 -1.57 -14.89 15.75
C TYR A 215 -1.25 -13.74 14.78
N GLY A 216 -2.18 -12.81 14.67
CA GLY A 216 -1.93 -11.55 13.99
C GLY A 216 -0.95 -10.66 14.77
N PRO A 217 -0.24 -9.73 14.11
CA PRO A 217 0.72 -8.84 14.77
C PRO A 217 0.08 -7.79 15.68
N THR A 218 -1.23 -7.55 15.54
CA THR A 218 -1.97 -6.55 16.30
C THR A 218 -3.42 -6.95 16.55
N ASN A 219 -4.01 -6.43 17.63
CA ASN A 219 -5.44 -6.56 17.94
C ASN A 219 -6.33 -5.42 17.41
N ILE A 220 -5.77 -4.40 16.77
CA ILE A 220 -6.55 -3.24 16.31
C ILE A 220 -7.26 -3.45 14.96
N ARG A 221 -7.21 -4.67 14.41
CA ARG A 221 -7.85 -4.99 13.14
C ARG A 221 -8.66 -6.27 13.23
N ILE A 222 -9.75 -6.29 12.49
CA ILE A 222 -10.51 -7.50 12.19
C ILE A 222 -10.20 -7.89 10.75
N ARG A 223 -10.13 -9.19 10.48
CA ARG A 223 -9.95 -9.71 9.12
C ARG A 223 -11.29 -10.21 8.59
N CYS A 224 -11.71 -9.70 7.44
CA CYS A 224 -12.88 -10.20 6.71
C CYS A 224 -12.43 -11.12 5.59
N HIS A 225 -13.08 -12.28 5.45
CA HIS A 225 -12.90 -13.20 4.33
C HIS A 225 -14.21 -13.23 3.53
N LEU A 226 -14.12 -13.02 2.22
CA LEU A 226 -15.21 -13.20 1.26
C LEU A 226 -14.86 -14.43 0.42
N GLY A 227 -15.76 -15.41 0.38
CA GLY A 227 -15.62 -16.65 -0.37
C GLY A 227 -16.79 -16.88 -1.30
#